data_AF-M2T9L4-F1
#
_entry.id   AF-M2T9L4-F1
#
_cell.length_a   1.000
_cell.length_b   1.000
_cell.length_c   1.000
_cell.angle_alpha   90.00
_cell.angle_beta   90.00
_cell.angle_gamma   90.00
#
_symmetry.space_group_name_H-M   'P 1'
#
loop_
_entity.id
_entity.type
_entity.pdbx_description
1 polymer ?
#
loop_
_entity_poly.entity_id
_entity_poly.type
_entity_poly.pdbx_seq_one_letter_code
_entity_poly.pdbx_strand_id
1 'polypeptide(L)'
;MLAAGMAVNELVTNAVRHGFPTSGGRITVSVGTTTTGKLLIEVADDGVPFPFAENMTSRTGGLFFARKLILAAGGTFRMPAEGSKIFRLTFG
;
A
#
# COMPACT_ATOMS: atom_id res chain seq x y z
N MET A 1 -14.56 5.26 -4.65
CA MET A 1 -13.62 4.43 -5.44
C MET A 1 -12.33 5.15 -5.86
N LEU A 2 -12.34 6.46 -6.16
CA LEU A 2 -11.13 7.21 -6.57
C LEU A 2 -9.94 7.09 -5.59
N ALA A 3 -10.20 7.11 -4.27
CA ALA A 3 -9.15 6.98 -3.26
C ALA A 3 -8.43 5.62 -3.28
N ALA A 4 -9.15 4.53 -3.57
CA ALA A 4 -8.58 3.18 -3.64
C ALA A 4 -7.64 3.03 -4.84
N GLY A 5 -8.07 3.48 -6.02
CA GLY A 5 -7.25 3.43 -7.23
C GLY A 5 -5.97 4.24 -7.11
N MET A 6 -6.06 5.46 -6.56
CA MET A 6 -4.87 6.28 -6.31
C MET A 6 -3.92 5.61 -5.31
N ALA A 7 -4.44 5.07 -4.21
CA ALA A 7 -3.59 4.40 -3.23
C ALA A 7 -2.91 3.15 -3.81
N VAL A 8 -3.62 2.34 -4.60
CA VAL A 8 -3.01 1.20 -5.31
C VAL A 8 -1.93 1.68 -6.28
N ASN A 9 -2.20 2.72 -7.08
CA ASN A 9 -1.22 3.26 -8.01
C ASN A 9 0.07 3.72 -7.31
N GLU A 10 -0.06 4.47 -6.21
CA GLU A 10 1.09 4.93 -5.42
C GLU A 10 1.87 3.75 -4.82
N LEU A 11 1.18 2.73 -4.29
CA LEU A 11 1.82 1.55 -3.73
C LEU A 11 2.56 0.72 -4.78
N VAL A 12 1.95 0.50 -5.95
CA VAL A 12 2.58 -0.18 -7.08
C VAL A 12 3.77 0.63 -7.60
N THR A 13 3.62 1.95 -7.73
CA THR A 13 4.72 2.84 -8.15
C THR A 13 5.89 2.78 -7.18
N ASN A 14 5.62 2.76 -5.87
CA ASN A 14 6.66 2.61 -4.85
C ASN A 14 7.37 1.26 -4.95
N ALA A 15 6.64 0.16 -5.15
CA ALA A 15 7.23 -1.16 -5.34
C ALA A 15 8.13 -1.19 -6.59
N VAL A 16 7.69 -0.62 -7.73
CA VAL A 16 8.51 -0.55 -8.95
C VAL A 16 9.77 0.30 -8.74
N ARG A 17 9.65 1.49 -8.14
CA ARG A 17 10.79 2.41 -7.98
C ARG A 17 11.80 1.94 -6.95
N HIS A 18 11.34 1.28 -5.90
CA HIS A 18 12.16 1.03 -4.70
C HIS A 18 12.32 -0.45 -4.36
N GLY A 19 11.35 -1.30 -4.69
CA GLY A 19 11.39 -2.75 -4.41
C GLY A 19 12.32 -3.51 -5.35
N PHE A 20 12.54 -3.02 -6.56
CA PHE A 20 13.22 -3.74 -7.63
C PHE A 20 14.39 -2.94 -8.25
N PRO A 21 15.40 -2.52 -7.46
CA PRO A 21 16.43 -1.59 -7.94
C PRO A 21 17.36 -2.18 -9.01
N THR A 22 17.61 -3.49 -8.99
CA THR A 22 18.58 -4.16 -9.88
C THR A 22 18.05 -5.44 -10.52
N SER A 23 16.85 -5.88 -10.17
CA SER A 23 16.24 -7.12 -10.66
C SER A 23 14.76 -6.92 -10.92
N GLY A 24 14.15 -7.76 -11.75
CA GLY A 24 12.68 -7.87 -11.82
C GLY A 24 12.11 -8.60 -10.60
N GLY A 25 10.78 -8.66 -10.54
CA GLY A 25 10.05 -9.44 -9.54
C GLY A 25 8.54 -9.33 -9.76
N ARG A 26 7.76 -9.63 -8.72
CA ARG A 26 6.30 -9.71 -8.78
C ARG A 26 5.66 -8.74 -7.81
N ILE A 27 4.72 -7.97 -8.35
CA ILE A 27 3.77 -7.16 -7.56
C ILE A 27 2.40 -7.82 -7.70
N THR A 28 1.73 -8.05 -6.57
CA THR A 28 0.39 -8.64 -6.51
C THR A 28 -0.57 -7.61 -5.93
N VAL A 29 -1.66 -7.36 -6.66
CA VAL A 29 -2.82 -6.62 -6.16
C VAL A 29 -3.97 -7.60 -6.04
N SER A 30 -4.47 -7.81 -4.82
CA SER A 30 -5.61 -8.68 -4.55
C SER A 30 -6.79 -7.86 -4.02
N VAL A 31 -8.00 -8.31 -4.36
CA VAL A 31 -9.24 -7.76 -3.83
C VAL A 31 -10.03 -8.92 -3.23
N GLY A 32 -10.55 -8.70 -2.03
CA GLY A 32 -11.38 -9.65 -1.32
C GLY A 32 -12.30 -8.95 -0.34
N THR A 33 -12.83 -9.73 0.59
CA THR A 33 -13.75 -9.25 1.62
C THR A 33 -13.28 -9.74 2.98
N THR A 34 -13.33 -8.88 4.00
CA THR A 34 -13.05 -9.27 5.38
C THR A 34 -14.17 -10.15 5.94
N THR A 35 -13.92 -10.80 7.09
CA THR A 35 -14.95 -11.53 7.85
C THR A 35 -16.14 -10.66 8.26
N THR A 36 -15.95 -9.34 8.31
CA THR A 36 -16.98 -8.33 8.64
C THR A 36 -17.68 -7.74 7.42
N GLY A 37 -17.43 -8.27 6.21
CA GLY A 37 -18.09 -7.81 4.98
C GLY A 37 -17.48 -6.55 4.35
N LYS A 38 -16.35 -6.06 4.87
CA LYS A 38 -15.65 -4.89 4.31
C LYS A 38 -14.83 -5.31 3.09
N LEU A 39 -14.76 -4.45 2.08
CA LEU A 39 -13.83 -4.62 0.96
C LEU A 39 -12.40 -4.56 1.49
N LEU A 40 -11.57 -5.53 1.12
CA LEU A 40 -10.14 -5.59 1.41
C LEU A 40 -9.37 -5.50 0.09
N ILE A 41 -8.41 -4.58 0.03
CA ILE A 41 -7.41 -4.52 -1.04
C ILE A 41 -6.05 -4.76 -0.41
N GLU A 42 -5.27 -5.67 -0.98
CA GLU A 42 -3.88 -5.87 -0.58
C GLU A 42 -2.95 -5.59 -1.74
N VAL A 43 -1.84 -4.91 -1.45
CA VAL A 43 -0.74 -4.70 -2.40
C VAL A 43 0.53 -5.25 -1.78
N ALA A 44 1.14 -6.20 -2.47
CA ALA A 44 2.34 -6.91 -2.01
C ALA A 44 3.38 -6.99 -3.13
N ASP A 45 4.65 -7.00 -2.75
CA ASP A 45 5.77 -7.24 -3.65
C ASP A 45 6.78 -8.20 -3.01
N ASP A 46 7.58 -8.87 -3.84
CA ASP A 46 8.70 -9.73 -3.43
C ASP A 46 10.08 -9.05 -3.62
N GLY A 47 10.08 -7.71 -3.61
CA GLY A 47 11.27 -6.90 -3.71
C GLY A 47 12.02 -6.71 -2.39
N VAL A 48 12.97 -5.78 -2.39
CA VAL A 48 13.80 -5.47 -1.22
C VAL A 48 12.97 -4.90 -0.06
N PRO A 49 13.44 -5.01 1.20
CA PRO A 49 12.74 -4.50 2.37
C PRO A 49 12.29 -3.02 2.26
N PHE A 50 10.99 -2.77 2.42
CA PHE A 50 10.42 -1.44 2.59
C PHE A 50 11.10 -0.73 3.77
N PRO A 51 11.74 0.43 3.57
CA PRO A 51 12.46 1.13 4.63
C PRO A 51 11.45 1.72 5.63
N PHE A 52 11.31 1.09 6.79
CA PHE A 52 10.31 1.46 7.81
C PHE A 52 10.57 2.80 8.51
N ALA A 53 11.81 3.30 8.54
CA ALA A 53 12.19 4.36 9.48
C ALA A 53 12.40 5.76 8.87
N GLU A 54 12.94 5.89 7.66
CA GLU A 54 13.45 7.20 7.19
C GLU A 54 12.53 7.95 6.22
N ASN A 55 11.69 7.26 5.44
CA ASN A 55 10.90 7.92 4.39
C ASN A 55 9.44 8.24 4.78
N MET A 56 8.96 7.71 5.91
CA MET A 56 7.58 7.91 6.40
C MET A 56 7.32 9.29 7.03
N THR A 57 8.38 10.02 7.41
CA THR A 57 8.29 11.34 8.05
C THR A 57 8.15 12.49 7.05
N SER A 58 8.37 12.23 5.76
CA SER A 58 8.12 13.21 4.71
C SER A 58 6.61 13.44 4.55
N ARG A 59 6.11 14.56 5.08
CA ARG A 59 4.70 15.02 4.94
C ARG A 59 4.27 15.30 3.49
N THR A 60 5.09 14.96 2.51
CA THR A 60 5.01 15.42 1.12
C THR A 60 5.00 14.28 0.08
N GLY A 61 5.05 13.01 0.48
CA GLY A 61 5.10 11.86 -0.45
C GLY A 61 3.73 11.36 -0.93
N GLY A 62 3.68 10.72 -2.11
CA GLY A 62 2.47 10.11 -2.68
C GLY A 62 1.80 9.09 -1.76
N LEU A 63 2.62 8.31 -1.03
CA LEU A 63 2.14 7.37 0.00
C LEU A 63 1.41 8.07 1.17
N PHE A 64 1.86 9.25 1.58
CA PHE A 64 1.20 10.03 2.63
C PHE A 64 -0.18 10.51 2.17
N PHE A 65 -0.29 11.03 0.94
CA PHE A 65 -1.57 11.45 0.36
C PHE A 65 -2.51 10.27 0.14
N ALA A 66 -2.02 9.15 -0.40
CA ALA A 66 -2.77 7.91 -0.53
C ALA A 66 -3.37 7.49 0.83
N ARG A 67 -2.55 7.42 1.88
CA ARG A 67 -3.03 7.10 3.23
C ARG A 67 -4.09 8.09 3.71
N LYS A 68 -3.88 9.39 3.54
CA LYS A 68 -4.83 10.44 3.97
C LYS A 68 -6.18 10.32 3.26
N LEU A 69 -6.18 10.08 1.95
CA LEU A 69 -7.41 9.91 1.17
C LEU A 69 -8.21 8.67 1.58
N ILE A 70 -7.52 7.57 1.86
CA ILE A 70 -8.14 6.32 2.33
C ILE A 70 -8.83 6.54 3.68
N LEU A 71 -8.13 7.18 4.61
CA LEU A 71 -8.67 7.52 5.93
C LEU A 71 -9.86 8.50 5.82
N ALA A 72 -9.75 9.52 4.96
CA ALA A 72 -10.82 10.49 4.73
C ALA A 72 -12.07 9.85 4.09
N ALA A 73 -11.89 8.79 3.31
CA ALA A 73 -12.98 7.99 2.74
C ALA A 73 -13.61 7.00 3.75
N GLY A 74 -13.26 7.09 5.05
CA GLY A 74 -13.76 6.18 6.09
C GLY A 74 -13.12 4.79 6.08
N GLY A 75 -12.07 4.59 5.27
CA GLY A 75 -11.35 3.34 5.19
C GLY A 75 -10.24 3.21 6.23
N THR A 76 -9.57 2.06 6.24
CA THR A 76 -8.32 1.87 6.99
C THR A 76 -7.16 1.66 6.04
N PHE A 77 -5.96 2.07 6.47
CA PHE A 77 -4.72 1.88 5.75
C PHE A 77 -3.69 1.31 6.72
N ARG A 78 -3.32 0.04 6.52
CA ARG A 78 -2.34 -0.67 7.34
C ARG A 78 -1.04 -0.78 6.59
N MET A 79 0.02 -0.32 7.24
CA MET A 79 1.40 -0.57 6.82
C MET A 79 1.69 -2.07 6.91
N PRO A 80 2.66 -2.58 6.14
CA PRO A 80 3.16 -3.93 6.32
C PRO A 80 3.59 -4.14 7.77
N ALA A 81 3.48 -5.37 8.25
CA ALA A 81 4.12 -5.78 9.49
C ALA A 81 5.64 -5.93 9.27
N GLU A 82 6.42 -6.01 10.35
CA GLU A 82 7.83 -6.38 10.27
C GLU A 82 7.99 -7.71 9.52
N GLY A 83 8.96 -7.78 8.61
CA GLY A 83 9.17 -8.95 7.74
C GLY A 83 8.12 -9.14 6.63
N SER A 84 7.08 -8.32 6.57
CA SER A 84 6.06 -8.35 5.51
C SER A 84 6.21 -7.19 4.52
N LYS A 85 5.56 -7.33 3.36
CA LYS A 85 5.44 -6.32 2.30
C LYS A 85 3.99 -5.99 1.95
N ILE A 86 3.05 -6.55 2.70
CA ILE A 86 1.64 -6.49 2.36
C ILE A 86 1.03 -5.23 2.98
N PHE A 87 0.74 -4.25 2.13
CA PHE A 87 -0.13 -3.13 2.49
C PHE A 87 -1.58 -3.58 2.45
N ARG A 88 -2.39 -3.18 3.44
CA ARG A 88 -3.82 -3.52 3.49
C ARG A 88 -4.68 -2.29 3.58
N LEU A 89 -5.67 -2.20 2.70
CA LEU A 89 -6.67 -1.13 2.67
C LEU A 89 -8.05 -1.75 2.85
N THR A 90 -8.87 -1.17 3.72
CA THR A 90 -10.25 -1.66 3.92
C THR A 90 -11.28 -0.56 3.76
N PHE A 91 -12.43 -0.87 3.15
CA PHE A 91 -13.56 0.06 2.97
C PHE A 91 -14.91 -0.62 3.24
N GLY A 92 -15.93 0.16 3.55
CA GLY A 92 -17.27 -0.34 3.89
C GLY A 92 -17.59 -0.16 5.36
#